data_AF-A0A7K3XP06-F1
#
_entry.id   AF-A0A7K3XP06-F1
#
_cell.length_a   1.000
_cell.length_b   1.000
_cell.length_c   1.000
_cell.angle_alpha   90.00
_cell.angle_beta   90.00
_cell.angle_gamma   90.00
#
_symmetry.space_group_name_H-M   'P 1'
#
loop_
_entity.id
_entity.type
_entity.pdbx_description
1 polymer ?
#
loop_
_entity_poly.entity_id
_entity_poly.type
_entity_poly.pdbx_seq_one_letter_code
_entity_poly.pdbx_strand_id
1 'polypeptide(L)'
;DMGQMSAWYVFSAMGFYPVNPADGRYVFGTPQFAEVLVNLQNNKAFTVKATNLSPQNIYIEKVILNGKEYDKGYITHQELMAGGSLEFLMSDKPGKVFIME
;
A
#
# COMPACT_ATOMS: atom_id res chain seq x y z
N ASP A 1 14.81 -19.00 -5.87
CA ASP A 1 13.50 -18.32 -5.69
C ASP A 1 12.34 -19.28 -5.47
N MET A 2 12.28 -19.91 -4.30
CA MET A 2 11.17 -20.81 -3.89
C MET A 2 9.95 -19.98 -3.42
N GLY A 3 9.38 -19.18 -4.31
CA GLY A 3 8.26 -18.27 -4.02
C GLY A 3 8.67 -16.82 -3.76
N GLN A 4 9.97 -16.50 -3.68
CA GLN A 4 10.46 -15.13 -3.49
C GLN A 4 9.96 -14.18 -4.59
N MET A 5 10.11 -14.57 -5.86
CA MET A 5 9.67 -13.75 -7.00
C MET A 5 8.14 -13.61 -7.05
N SER A 6 7.42 -14.68 -6.69
CA SER A 6 5.96 -14.64 -6.59
C SER A 6 5.50 -13.69 -5.48
N ALA A 7 6.12 -13.77 -4.30
CA ALA A 7 5.83 -12.88 -3.18
C ALA A 7 6.15 -11.43 -3.52
N TRP A 8 7.26 -11.17 -4.21
CA TRP A 8 7.62 -9.84 -4.69
C TRP A 8 6.53 -9.25 -5.60
N TYR A 9 5.99 -10.04 -6.53
CA TYR A 9 4.91 -9.59 -7.39
C TYR A 9 3.63 -9.32 -6.61
N VAL A 10 3.24 -10.21 -5.69
CA VAL A 10 2.04 -10.04 -4.86
C VAL A 10 2.09 -8.75 -4.04
N PHE A 11 3.21 -8.50 -3.35
CA PHE A 11 3.39 -7.25 -2.59
C PHE A 11 3.37 -6.02 -3.50
N SER A 12 4.15 -6.04 -4.57
CA SER A 12 4.24 -4.91 -5.50
C SER A 12 2.88 -4.59 -6.15
N ALA A 13 2.09 -5.61 -6.50
CA ALA A 13 0.77 -5.43 -7.09
C ALA A 13 -0.26 -4.86 -6.10
N MET A 14 -0.11 -5.14 -4.80
CA MET A 14 -0.90 -4.48 -3.75
C MET A 14 -0.48 -3.01 -3.54
N GLY A 15 0.72 -2.62 -3.99
CA GLY A 15 1.21 -1.24 -3.89
C GLY A 15 2.13 -0.97 -2.70
N PHE A 16 2.69 -1.99 -2.04
CA PHE A 16 3.72 -1.80 -1.01
C PHE A 16 4.65 -3.01 -0.87
N TYR A 17 5.85 -2.82 -0.33
CA TYR A 17 6.85 -3.88 -0.19
C TYR A 17 7.66 -3.76 1.11
N PRO A 18 7.94 -4.87 1.82
CA PRO A 18 8.81 -4.87 3.00
C PRO A 18 10.30 -4.77 2.62
N VAL A 19 10.78 -3.56 2.32
CA VAL A 19 12.17 -3.31 1.87
C VAL A 19 13.20 -3.78 2.90
N ASN A 20 12.94 -3.49 4.19
CA ASN A 20 13.72 -3.99 5.32
C ASN A 20 12.81 -4.81 6.24
N PRO A 21 12.78 -6.15 6.11
CA PRO A 21 11.89 -6.98 6.90
C PRO A 21 12.04 -6.84 8.42
N ALA A 22 13.18 -6.36 8.91
CA ALA A 22 13.47 -6.25 10.34
C ALA A 22 12.85 -5.01 11.00
N ASP A 23 12.51 -3.97 10.25
CA ASP A 23 11.98 -2.72 10.83
C ASP A 23 10.44 -2.65 10.83
N GLY A 24 9.78 -3.65 10.26
CA GLY A 24 8.32 -3.75 10.22
C GLY A 24 7.63 -2.72 9.32
N ARG A 25 8.35 -2.06 8.40
CA ARG A 25 7.77 -1.11 7.45
C ARG A 25 7.50 -1.75 6.10
N TYR A 26 6.37 -1.39 5.51
CA TYR A 26 5.99 -1.70 4.13
C TYR A 26 6.01 -0.39 3.34
N VAL A 27 7.05 -0.23 2.54
CA VAL A 27 7.28 0.98 1.74
C VAL A 27 6.33 1.00 0.54
N PHE A 28 5.72 2.14 0.28
CA PHE A 28 4.76 2.29 -0.81
C PHE A 28 5.43 2.20 -2.18
N GLY A 29 4.74 1.51 -3.09
CA GLY A 29 4.96 1.54 -4.53
C GLY A 29 3.70 2.06 -5.21
N THR A 30 3.35 1.51 -6.38
CA THR A 30 2.10 1.82 -7.08
C THR A 30 1.21 0.57 -7.13
N PRO A 31 -0.06 0.64 -6.68
CA PRO A 31 -0.99 -0.49 -6.77
C PRO A 31 -1.36 -0.82 -8.23
N GLN A 32 -1.61 -2.09 -8.53
CA GLN A 32 -2.06 -2.56 -9.85
C GLN A 32 -3.56 -2.85 -9.93
N PHE A 33 -4.22 -2.99 -8.78
CA PHE A 33 -5.65 -3.30 -8.69
C PHE A 33 -6.41 -2.17 -8.01
N ALA A 34 -7.65 -1.94 -8.45
CA ALA A 34 -8.52 -0.92 -7.85
C ALA A 34 -8.86 -1.21 -6.39
N GLU A 35 -8.98 -2.49 -6.03
CA GLU A 35 -9.21 -2.92 -4.65
C GLU A 35 -8.56 -4.29 -4.40
N VAL A 36 -7.91 -4.45 -3.24
CA VAL A 36 -7.40 -5.72 -2.73
C VAL A 36 -7.83 -5.88 -1.28
N LEU A 37 -8.40 -7.04 -0.94
CA LEU A 37 -8.75 -7.40 0.43
C LEU A 37 -7.75 -8.44 0.96
N VAL A 38 -7.06 -8.10 2.05
CA VAL A 38 -6.19 -9.01 2.78
C VAL A 38 -6.95 -9.53 3.99
N ASN A 39 -7.26 -10.82 3.99
CA ASN A 39 -7.85 -11.50 5.15
C ASN A 39 -6.76 -11.75 6.20
N LEU A 40 -6.96 -11.20 7.40
CA LEU A 40 -6.04 -11.34 8.52
C LEU A 40 -6.58 -12.36 9.53
N GLN A 41 -5.75 -12.70 10.51
CA GLN A 41 -6.19 -13.49 11.65
C GLN A 41 -7.27 -12.76 12.45
N ASN A 42 -8.00 -13.51 13.29
CA ASN A 42 -9.06 -12.99 14.17
C ASN A 42 -10.21 -12.28 13.42
N ASN A 43 -10.56 -12.75 12.22
CA ASN A 43 -11.61 -12.20 11.35
C ASN A 43 -11.44 -10.71 11.02
N LYS A 44 -10.21 -10.19 11.11
CA LYS A 44 -9.89 -8.84 10.66
C LYS A 44 -9.60 -8.87 9.16
N ALA A 45 -9.75 -7.71 8.54
CA ALA A 45 -9.34 -7.52 7.16
C ALA A 45 -8.64 -6.17 6.99
N PHE A 46 -7.72 -6.11 6.04
CA PHE A 46 -7.07 -4.88 5.60
C PHE A 46 -7.36 -4.69 4.11
N THR A 47 -8.00 -3.58 3.76
CA THR A 47 -8.39 -3.27 2.39
C THR A 47 -7.45 -2.23 1.81
N VAL A 48 -6.86 -2.52 0.66
CA VAL A 48 -6.10 -1.55 -0.13
C VAL A 48 -6.98 -1.08 -1.28
N LYS A 49 -7.14 0.23 -1.45
CA LYS A 49 -7.93 0.84 -2.51
C LYS A 49 -7.06 1.78 -3.35
N ALA A 50 -7.26 1.75 -4.66
CA ALA A 50 -6.62 2.65 -5.60
C ALA A 50 -7.70 3.43 -6.35
N THR A 51 -8.06 4.59 -5.81
CA THR A 51 -9.08 5.46 -6.37
C THR A 51 -8.51 6.19 -7.58
N ASN A 52 -9.26 6.23 -8.69
CA ASN A 52 -8.83 6.82 -9.97
C ASN A 52 -7.67 6.06 -10.67
N LEU A 53 -7.40 4.80 -10.31
CA LEU A 53 -6.39 3.99 -10.99
C LEU A 53 -6.74 3.77 -12.47
N SER A 54 -5.79 4.08 -13.36
CA SER A 54 -5.93 3.88 -14.80
C SER A 54 -4.54 3.73 -15.44
N PRO A 55 -4.44 3.33 -16.73
CA PRO A 55 -3.15 3.29 -17.43
C PRO A 55 -2.42 4.64 -17.48
N GLN A 56 -3.14 5.75 -17.31
CA GLN A 56 -2.57 7.10 -17.25
C GLN A 56 -2.27 7.53 -15.81
N ASN A 57 -3.11 7.13 -14.85
CA ASN A 57 -3.02 7.56 -13.46
C ASN A 57 -2.16 6.58 -12.65
N ILE A 58 -0.85 6.71 -12.77
CA ILE A 58 0.14 5.79 -12.18
C ILE A 58 0.82 6.33 -10.91
N TYR A 59 0.67 7.62 -10.63
CA TYR A 59 1.29 8.27 -9.47
C TYR A 59 0.33 8.33 -8.29
N ILE A 60 0.88 8.27 -7.08
CA ILE A 60 0.09 8.53 -5.87
C ILE A 60 0.06 10.03 -5.64
N GLU A 61 -1.14 10.62 -5.63
CA GLU A 61 -1.37 12.01 -5.23
C GLU A 61 -1.52 12.13 -3.71
N LYS A 62 -2.28 11.22 -3.12
CA LYS A 62 -2.63 11.25 -1.69
C LYS A 62 -2.77 9.84 -1.13
N VAL A 63 -2.41 9.69 0.14
CA VAL A 63 -2.63 8.48 0.92
C VAL A 63 -3.60 8.77 2.05
N ILE A 64 -4.55 7.87 2.26
CA ILE A 64 -5.52 7.93 3.35
C ILE A 64 -5.45 6.61 4.11
N LEU A 65 -5.08 6.65 5.38
CA LEU A 65 -5.07 5.51 6.27
C LEU A 65 -6.24 5.62 7.25
N ASN A 66 -7.17 4.66 7.19
CA ASN A 66 -8.35 4.61 8.06
C ASN A 66 -9.15 5.93 8.08
N GLY A 67 -9.36 6.52 6.90
CA GLY A 67 -10.11 7.76 6.72
C GLY A 67 -9.37 9.04 7.09
N LYS A 68 -8.08 8.95 7.47
CA LYS A 68 -7.24 10.11 7.78
C LYS A 68 -6.13 10.27 6.76
N GLU A 69 -5.88 11.51 6.36
CA GLU A 69 -4.74 11.84 5.50
C GLU A 69 -3.43 11.35 6.14
N TYR A 70 -2.58 10.76 5.31
CA TYR A 70 -1.35 10.10 5.71
C TYR A 70 -0.21 10.55 4.81
N ASP A 71 0.88 10.97 5.40
CA ASP A 71 1.99 11.69 4.75
C ASP A 71 3.29 10.88 4.70
N LYS A 72 3.32 9.70 5.34
CA LYS A 72 4.47 8.80 5.30
C LYS A 72 4.47 7.94 4.05
N GLY A 73 5.65 7.53 3.59
CA GLY A 73 5.84 6.68 2.42
C GLY A 73 5.78 5.18 2.73
N TYR A 74 5.23 4.80 3.88
CA TYR A 74 5.16 3.42 4.35
C TYR A 74 4.03 3.23 5.36
N ILE A 75 3.48 2.03 5.48
CA ILE A 75 2.73 1.61 6.68
C ILE A 75 3.59 0.67 7.53
N THR A 76 3.29 0.59 8.81
CA THR A 76 3.89 -0.37 9.74
C THR A 76 3.12 -1.69 9.75
N HIS A 77 3.78 -2.76 10.17
CA HIS A 77 3.16 -4.05 10.42
C HIS A 77 2.05 -3.97 11.46
N GLN A 78 2.20 -3.11 12.47
CA GLN A 78 1.15 -2.89 13.47
C GLN A 78 -0.10 -2.28 12.85
N GLU A 79 0.04 -1.27 11.98
CA GLU A 79 -1.10 -0.66 11.26
C GLU A 79 -1.78 -1.67 10.33
N LEU A 80 -1.01 -2.47 9.58
CA LEU A 80 -1.57 -3.52 8.71
C LEU A 80 -2.35 -4.56 9.54
N MET A 81 -1.74 -5.09 10.61
CA MET A 81 -2.35 -6.13 11.44
C MET A 81 -3.51 -5.62 12.31
N ALA A 82 -3.62 -4.30 12.51
CA ALA A 82 -4.80 -3.70 13.12
C ALA A 82 -6.05 -3.84 12.24
N GLY A 83 -5.87 -4.01 10.92
CA GLY A 83 -6.94 -4.04 9.92
C GLY A 83 -7.34 -2.63 9.46
N GLY A 84 -8.48 -2.54 8.77
CA GLY A 84 -9.01 -1.27 8.27
C GLY A 84 -8.73 -1.06 6.78
N SER A 85 -8.37 0.16 6.38
CA SER A 85 -8.21 0.51 4.97
C SER A 85 -7.06 1.48 4.70
N LEU A 86 -6.31 1.21 3.62
CA LEU A 86 -5.35 2.10 2.99
C LEU A 86 -5.87 2.48 1.62
N GLU A 87 -6.04 3.77 1.37
CA GLU A 87 -6.51 4.29 0.08
C GLU A 87 -5.44 5.18 -0.55
N PHE A 88 -5.10 4.87 -1.79
CA PHE A 88 -4.27 5.67 -2.68
C PHE A 88 -5.18 6.42 -3.65
N LEU A 89 -5.13 7.75 -3.64
CA LEU A 89 -5.67 8.55 -4.74
C LEU A 89 -4.62 8.64 -5.84
N MET A 90 -4.98 8.17 -7.02
CA MET A 90 -4.08 8.07 -8.17
C MET A 90 -4.22 9.27 -9.12
N SER A 91 -3.10 9.70 -9.70
CA SER A 91 -3.00 10.84 -10.63
C SER A 91 -2.07 10.54 -11.82
N ASP A 92 -2.24 11.30 -12.89
CA ASP A 92 -1.37 11.31 -14.08
C ASP A 92 -0.08 12.12 -13.90
N LYS A 93 0.02 12.84 -12.78
CA LYS A 93 1.17 13.68 -12.41
C LYS A 93 1.79 13.21 -11.10
N PRO A 94 3.12 13.30 -10.95
CA PRO A 94 3.78 13.03 -9.68
C PRO A 94 3.17 13.84 -8.52
N GLY A 95 2.89 13.16 -7.41
CA GLY A 95 2.39 13.76 -6.18
C GLY A 95 3.49 14.36 -5.31
N LYS A 96 3.16 14.60 -4.03
CA LYS A 96 4.11 15.10 -3.03
C LYS A 96 5.15 14.03 -2.67
N VAL A 97 6.32 14.47 -2.23
CA VAL A 97 7.32 13.59 -1.63
C VAL A 97 6.84 13.18 -0.24
N PHE A 98 6.77 11.88 0.01
CA PHE A 98 6.36 11.33 1.29
C PHE A 98 7.50 11.34 2.32
N ILE A 99 7.13 11.43 3.59
CA ILE A 99 8.08 11.37 4.72
C ILE A 99 8.53 9.92 4.92
N MET A 100 9.83 9.70 5.07
CA MET A 100 10.43 8.38 5.27
C MET A 100 11.05 8.19 6.66
N GLU A 101 11.04 9.24 7.47
CA GLU A 101 11.58 9.32 8.84
C GLU A 101 10.48 9.35 9.91
#